data_AF-A0A1H8F0Y3-F1
#
_entry.id   AF-A0A1H8F0Y3-F1
#
_cell.length_a   1.000
_cell.length_b   1.000
_cell.length_c   1.000
_cell.angle_alpha   90.00
_cell.angle_beta   90.00
_cell.angle_gamma   90.00
#
_symmetry.space_group_name_H-M   'P 1'
#
loop_
_entity.id
_entity.type
_entity.pdbx_description
1 polymer ?
#
loop_
_entity_poly.entity_id
_entity_poly.type
_entity_poly.pdbx_seq_one_letter_code
_entity_poly.pdbx_strand_id
1 'polypeptide(L)' 'MDKRKVITAYKRGFITVQECAQILGIDTSQMKGLMNDPNLNVDPQLLRNQHSANG' A
#
# COMPACT_ATOMS: atom_id res chain seq x y z
N MET A 1 12.26 3.81 -2.51
CA MET A 1 11.12 4.32 -1.73
C MET A 1 10.35 3.13 -1.18
N ASP A 2 9.78 3.20 0.04
CA ASP A 2 9.05 2.07 0.63
C ASP A 2 7.75 1.77 -0.11
N LYS A 3 7.56 0.52 -0.56
CA LYS A 3 6.34 0.08 -1.27
C LYS A 3 5.06 0.44 -0.50
N ARG A 4 5.07 0.26 0.81
CA ARG A 4 3.93 0.58 1.69
C ARG A 4 3.60 2.07 1.66
N LYS A 5 4.60 2.96 1.71
CA LYS A 5 4.39 4.42 1.69
C LYS A 5 3.80 4.88 0.36
N VAL A 6 4.26 4.29 -0.73
CA VAL A 6 3.79 4.58 -2.10
C VAL A 6 2.33 4.15 -2.27
N ILE A 7 1.96 2.97 -1.79
CA ILE A 7 0.57 2.49 -1.80
C ILE A 7 -0.33 3.34 -0.89
N THR A 8 0.14 3.73 0.29
CA THR A 8 -0.61 4.65 1.16
C THR A 8 -0.83 6.00 0.48
N ALA A 9 0.17 6.55 -0.22
CA ALA A 9 0.03 7.80 -0.95
C ALA A 9 -1.02 7.70 -2.06
N TYR A 10 -1.01 6.61 -2.83
CA TYR A 10 -2.05 6.33 -3.83
C TYR A 10 -3.44 6.21 -3.19
N LYS A 11 -3.59 5.42 -2.11
CA LYS A 11 -4.86 5.24 -1.40
C LYS A 11 -5.41 6.55 -0.84
N ARG A 12 -4.54 7.48 -0.45
CA ARG A 12 -4.90 8.82 0.03
C ARG A 12 -5.12 9.84 -1.09
N GLY A 13 -4.94 9.45 -2.35
CA GLY A 13 -5.14 10.31 -3.51
C GLY A 13 -4.01 11.31 -3.78
N PHE A 14 -2.83 11.13 -3.15
CA PHE A 14 -1.67 12.01 -3.38
C PHE A 14 -0.97 11.76 -4.72
N ILE A 15 -1.05 10.52 -5.22
CA ILE A 15 -0.44 10.11 -6.49
C ILE A 15 -1.42 9.22 -7.25
N THR A 16 -1.26 9.18 -8.57
CA THR A 16 -2.02 8.33 -9.47
C THR A 16 -1.50 6.89 -9.50
N VAL A 17 -2.28 5.96 -10.06
CA VAL A 17 -1.85 4.57 -10.27
C VAL A 17 -0.62 4.48 -11.18
N GLN A 18 -0.47 5.40 -12.15
CA GLN A 18 0.68 5.44 -13.05
C GLN A 18 1.95 5.87 -12.31
N GLU A 19 1.88 6.94 -11.51
CA GLU A 19 3.01 7.38 -10.68
C GLU A 19 3.41 6.29 -9.69
N CYS A 20 2.43 5.63 -9.09
CA CYS A 20 2.63 4.51 -8.17
C CYS A 20 3.38 3.35 -8.86
N ALA A 21 2.97 3.00 -10.09
CA ALA A 21 3.61 1.98 -10.91
C ALA A 21 5.06 2.36 -11.28
N GLN A 22 5.30 3.61 -11.65
CA GLN A 22 6.64 4.14 -11.96
C GLN A 22 7.58 4.10 -10.74
N ILE A 23 7.11 4.55 -9.57
CA ILE A 23 7.92 4.55 -8.35
C ILE A 23 8.27 3.12 -7.91
N LEU A 24 7.36 2.17 -8.11
CA LEU A 24 7.56 0.76 -7.78
C LEU A 24 8.30 -0.03 -8.86
N GLY A 25 8.50 0.56 -10.05
CA GLY A 25 9.13 -0.10 -11.19
C GLY A 25 8.31 -1.28 -11.72
N ILE A 26 6.99 -1.20 -11.66
CA ILE A 26 6.09 -2.25 -12.13
C ILE A 26 5.08 -1.70 -13.13
N ASP A 27 4.35 -2.61 -13.78
CA ASP A 27 3.28 -2.26 -14.70
C ASP A 27 1.97 -1.93 -13.99
N THR A 28 1.13 -1.11 -14.62
CA THR A 28 -0.16 -0.69 -14.05
C THR A 28 -1.13 -1.86 -13.84
N SER A 29 -1.05 -2.90 -14.68
CA SER A 29 -1.79 -4.15 -14.46
C SER A 29 -1.32 -4.91 -13.21
N GLN A 30 -0.02 -4.95 -12.95
CA GLN A 30 0.52 -5.53 -11.72
C GLN A 30 0.12 -4.71 -10.49
N MET A 31 0.03 -3.39 -10.65
CA MET A 31 -0.44 -2.49 -9.61
C MET A 31 -1.90 -2.78 -9.21
N LYS A 32 -2.78 -3.06 -10.18
CA LYS A 32 -4.17 -3.51 -9.91
C LYS A 32 -4.22 -4.79 -9.07
N GLY A 33 -3.33 -5.75 -9.34
CA GLY A 33 -3.20 -6.97 -8.54
C GLY A 33 -2.78 -6.67 -7.10
N LEU A 34 -1.78 -5.80 -6.91
CA LEU A 34 -1.31 -5.38 -5.58
C LEU A 34 -2.36 -4.61 -4.78
N MET A 35 -3.23 -3.85 -5.43
CA MET A 35 -4.36 -3.17 -4.77
C MET A 35 -5.44 -4.13 -4.29
N ASN A 36 -5.59 -5.27 -4.97
CA ASN A 36 -6.53 -6.31 -4.59
C ASN A 36 -6.00 -7.19 -3.46
N ASP A 37 -4.68 -7.15 -3.22
CA ASP A 37 -4.06 -7.92 -2.15
C ASP A 37 -4.50 -7.40 -0.77
N PRO A 38 -5.18 -8.23 0.05
CA PRO A 38 -5.67 -7.81 1.35
C PRO A 38 -4.54 -7.44 2.32
N ASN A 39 -3.33 -8.00 2.17
CA ASN A 39 -2.18 -7.69 3.02
C ASN A 39 -1.54 -6.33 2.71
N LEU A 40 -1.81 -5.77 1.53
CA LEU A 40 -1.44 -4.39 1.18
C LEU A 40 -2.59 -3.41 1.42
N ASN A 41 -3.83 -3.91 1.48
CA ASN A 41 -4.99 -3.11 1.77
C ASN A 41 -5.23 -2.90 3.28
N VAL A 42 -4.66 -3.74 4.15
CA VAL A 42 -4.67 -3.49 5.60
C VAL A 42 -4.02 -2.16 5.90
N ASP A 43 -4.79 -1.28 6.52
CA ASP A 43 -4.28 0.01 6.95
C ASP A 43 -3.14 -0.23 7.96
N PRO A 44 -1.95 0.36 7.79
CA PRO A 44 -0.84 0.14 8.71
C PRO A 44 -1.16 0.58 10.15
N GLN A 45 -2.21 1.37 10.36
CA GLN A 45 -2.74 1.66 11.69
C GLN A 45 -3.37 0.43 12.36
N LEU A 46 -4.11 -0.40 11.63
CA LEU A 46 -4.75 -1.60 12.18
C LEU A 46 -3.73 -2.67 12.61
N LEU A 47 -2.60 -2.79 11.90
CA LEU A 47 -1.51 -3.70 12.29
C LEU A 47 -0.75 -3.23 13.54
N ARG A 48 -0.76 -1.93 13.85
CA ARG A 48 -0.12 -1.40 15.06
C ARG A 48 -0.96 -1.66 16.31
N ASN A 49 -2.29 -1.73 16.19
CA ASN A 49 -3.18 -2.04 17.31
C ASN A 49 -3.18 -3.52 17.74
N GLN A 50 -2.62 -4.44 16.94
CA GLN A 50 -2.60 -5.88 17.27
C GLN A 50 -1.34 -6.35 18.01
N HIS A 51 -0.34 -5.47 18.24
CA HIS A 51 0.90 -5.85 18.94
C HIS A 51 0.95 -5.39 20.41
N SER A 52 -0.17 -4.93 20.98
CA SER A 52 -0.25 -4.45 22.37
C SER A 52 -1.46 -5.03 23.08
N ALA A 53 -1.50 -6.36 23.21
CA ALA A 53 -2.43 -7.05 24.11
C ALA A 53 -1.90 -8.44 24.45
N ASN A 54 -0.76 -8.51 25.13
CA ASN A 54 -0.39 -9.64 25.99
C ASN A 54 0.47 -9.07 27.11
N GLY A 55 -0.19 -8.67 28.19
CA GLY A 55 0.39 -8.45 29.51
C GLY A 55 0.00 -9.61 30.42
#